data_AF-A0A4Q2UZH8-F1
#
_entry.id   AF-A0A4Q2UZH8-F1
#
_cell.length_a   1.000
_cell.length_b   1.000
_cell.length_c   1.000
_cell.angle_alpha   90.00
_cell.angle_beta   90.00
_cell.angle_gamma   90.00
#
_symmetry.space_group_name_H-M   'P 1'
#
loop_
_entity.id
_entity.type
_entity.pdbx_description
1 polymer ?
#
loop_
_entity_poly.entity_id
_entity_poly.type
_entity_poly.pdbx_seq_one_letter_code
_entity_poly.pdbx_strand_id
1 'polypeptide(L)'
;MIDPLSSLSQEVAEDDLPGYISEGDSSTHSSDLNSESGEENVDQSPREVYQSDPEVEEIRMISSTPLLINWNEVNTPELKMRQIRQYEQYVALRIECSVASGTPLTPSVSHVNEKLRKAHTTLAINGFTAAQEMRRLKEKNLKRSARDQGTVILANYGPITVYDARLRVA
;
A
#
# COMPACT_ATOMS: atom_id res chain seq x y z
N MET A 1 -34.93 0.44 26.84
CA MET A 1 -33.88 1.13 26.08
C MET A 1 -32.71 0.18 25.97
N ILE A 2 -32.21 -0.05 24.76
CA ILE A 2 -30.97 -0.81 24.52
C ILE A 2 -29.84 0.20 24.46
N ASP A 3 -28.71 -0.11 25.12
CA ASP A 3 -27.54 0.76 25.13
C ASP A 3 -26.84 0.68 23.75
N PRO A 4 -26.72 1.81 23.01
CA PRO A 4 -26.11 1.83 21.69
C PRO A 4 -24.59 1.53 21.69
N LEU A 5 -23.95 1.48 22.86
CA LEU A 5 -22.52 1.16 22.99
C LEU A 5 -22.24 -0.32 23.29
N SER A 6 -23.28 -1.13 23.54
CA SER A 6 -23.13 -2.56 23.90
C SER A 6 -22.49 -3.43 22.81
N SER A 7 -22.41 -2.95 21.56
CA SER A 7 -21.73 -3.65 20.45
C SER A 7 -20.22 -3.42 20.40
N LEU A 8 -19.66 -2.50 21.21
CA LEU A 8 -18.24 -2.18 21.22
C LEU A 8 -17.44 -2.90 22.30
N SER A 9 -18.13 -3.50 23.28
CA SER A 9 -17.55 -4.25 24.39
C SER A 9 -17.70 -5.78 24.21
N GLN A 10 -17.94 -6.24 22.98
CA GLN A 10 -17.95 -7.66 22.66
C GLN A 10 -16.50 -8.15 22.57
N GLU A 11 -16.05 -8.83 23.61
CA GLU A 11 -14.77 -9.54 23.67
C GLU A 11 -14.77 -10.61 22.56
N VAL A 12 -13.91 -10.40 21.54
CA VAL A 12 -13.72 -11.34 20.43
C VAL A 12 -12.64 -12.32 20.86
N ALA A 13 -12.94 -13.63 20.79
CA ALA A 13 -11.94 -14.65 21.07
C ALA A 13 -10.79 -14.54 20.06
N GLU A 14 -9.53 -14.57 20.55
CA GLU A 14 -8.34 -14.49 19.69
C GLU A 14 -8.34 -15.61 18.63
N ASP A 15 -8.90 -16.78 18.95
CA ASP A 15 -9.07 -17.94 18.06
C ASP A 15 -9.95 -17.65 16.82
N ASP A 16 -10.90 -16.72 16.92
CA ASP A 16 -11.79 -16.33 15.81
C ASP A 16 -11.15 -15.30 14.86
N LEU A 17 -9.92 -14.84 15.14
CA LEU A 17 -9.23 -13.87 14.29
C LEU A 17 -8.68 -14.53 13.02
N PRO A 18 -8.92 -13.96 11.82
CA PRO A 18 -8.44 -14.52 10.57
C PRO A 18 -6.91 -14.47 10.51
N GLY A 19 -6.27 -15.63 10.65
CA GLY A 19 -4.81 -15.77 10.72
C GLY A 19 -4.27 -16.15 12.10
N TYR A 20 -5.13 -16.40 13.10
CA TYR A 20 -4.70 -17.03 14.35
C TYR A 20 -4.12 -18.43 14.08
N ILE A 21 -3.05 -18.77 14.80
CA ILE A 21 -2.34 -20.05 14.69
C ILE A 21 -2.14 -20.55 16.12
N SER A 22 -2.83 -21.61 16.52
CA SER A 22 -2.66 -22.20 17.85
C SER A 22 -1.24 -22.73 18.03
N GLU A 23 -0.60 -22.44 19.17
CA GLU A 23 0.68 -23.06 19.52
C GLU A 23 0.46 -24.56 19.85
N GLY A 24 0.77 -25.43 18.88
CA GLY A 24 0.61 -26.87 18.97
C GLY A 24 1.94 -27.62 19.09
N ASP A 25 2.29 -27.95 20.33
CA ASP A 25 3.20 -28.99 20.83
C ASP A 25 4.21 -29.69 19.89
N SER A 26 5.46 -29.70 20.33
CA SER A 26 6.51 -30.56 19.77
C SER A 26 6.37 -32.02 20.25
N SER A 27 6.34 -32.97 19.32
CA SER A 27 6.54 -34.39 19.63
C SER A 27 7.14 -35.16 18.46
N THR A 28 8.17 -35.96 18.74
CA THR A 28 8.92 -36.81 17.79
C THR A 28 8.41 -38.25 17.78
N HIS A 29 8.85 -39.04 16.77
CA HIS A 29 8.59 -40.48 16.51
C HIS A 29 7.29 -40.77 15.70
N SER A 30 7.24 -41.76 14.80
CA SER A 30 8.30 -42.59 14.17
C SER A 30 7.79 -43.31 12.91
N SER A 31 8.72 -43.58 11.99
CA SER A 31 8.75 -44.65 10.95
C SER A 31 7.54 -45.57 10.72
N ASP A 32 7.20 -45.70 9.43
CA ASP A 32 6.74 -46.88 8.69
C ASP A 32 5.47 -47.65 9.12
N LEU A 33 4.57 -47.87 8.17
CA LEU A 33 4.21 -49.21 7.68
C LEU A 33 3.32 -49.16 6.42
N ASN A 34 3.56 -50.07 5.48
CA ASN A 34 2.75 -50.28 4.27
C ASN A 34 1.33 -50.79 4.60
N SER A 35 0.37 -50.48 3.72
CA SER A 35 -0.78 -51.36 3.43
C SER A 35 -1.33 -51.07 2.03
N GLU A 36 -1.23 -52.06 1.15
CA GLU A 36 -1.87 -52.08 -0.18
C GLU A 36 -3.39 -52.33 -0.07
N SER A 37 -4.19 -51.86 -1.03
CA SER A 37 -5.27 -52.65 -1.67
C SER A 37 -6.12 -51.85 -2.70
N GLY A 38 -6.25 -52.40 -3.92
CA GLY A 38 -7.23 -52.02 -4.97
C GLY A 38 -6.91 -50.73 -5.75
N GLU A 39 -6.63 -50.71 -7.07
CA GLU A 39 -7.29 -51.37 -8.22
C GLU A 39 -8.82 -51.18 -8.21
N GLU A 40 -9.53 -50.71 -9.23
CA GLU A 40 -9.29 -50.41 -10.67
C GLU A 40 -10.09 -49.13 -11.04
N ASN A 41 -9.90 -48.39 -12.16
CA ASN A 41 -8.99 -48.44 -13.31
C ASN A 41 -8.84 -47.00 -13.90
N VAL A 42 -7.93 -46.77 -14.86
CA VAL A 42 -7.83 -45.53 -15.68
C VAL A 42 -7.56 -45.90 -17.14
N ASP A 43 -8.50 -45.59 -18.03
CA ASP A 43 -8.39 -45.88 -19.47
C ASP A 43 -7.50 -44.83 -20.17
N GLN A 44 -6.30 -45.22 -20.61
CA GLN A 44 -5.38 -44.39 -21.39
C GLN A 44 -4.95 -45.11 -22.67
N SER A 45 -5.31 -44.52 -23.81
CA SER A 45 -4.81 -44.93 -25.12
C SER A 45 -3.39 -44.37 -25.40
N PRO A 46 -2.60 -44.99 -26.29
CA PRO A 46 -1.15 -45.03 -26.11
C PRO A 46 -0.33 -44.16 -27.08
N ARG A 47 0.89 -43.83 -26.62
CA ARG A 47 2.11 -43.42 -27.36
C ARG A 47 2.11 -42.04 -28.03
N GLU A 48 3.13 -41.26 -27.69
CA GLU A 48 4.28 -41.11 -28.60
C GLU A 48 5.59 -40.86 -27.83
N VAL A 49 6.70 -41.39 -28.35
CA VAL A 49 8.02 -41.34 -27.71
C VAL A 49 8.84 -40.26 -28.36
N TYR A 50 9.16 -39.20 -27.62
CA TYR A 50 10.27 -38.31 -27.94
C TYR A 50 11.33 -38.43 -26.83
N GLN A 51 12.36 -39.23 -27.11
CA GLN A 51 13.62 -39.15 -26.39
C GLN A 51 14.37 -37.93 -26.90
N SER A 52 14.60 -36.97 -26.01
CA SER A 52 15.55 -35.88 -26.20
C SER A 52 16.49 -35.92 -25.01
N ASP A 53 17.75 -36.28 -25.23
CA ASP A 53 18.78 -36.26 -24.19
C ASP A 53 18.94 -34.83 -23.66
N PRO A 54 18.90 -34.62 -22.33
CA PRO A 54 19.40 -33.38 -21.75
C PRO A 54 20.92 -33.48 -21.67
N GLU A 55 21.61 -32.90 -22.66
CA GLU A 55 23.01 -32.52 -22.44
C GLU A 55 23.06 -31.62 -21.21
N VAL A 56 23.85 -32.04 -20.22
CA VAL A 56 23.98 -31.33 -18.94
C VAL A 56 24.88 -30.11 -19.17
N GLU A 57 24.32 -29.06 -19.76
CA GLU A 57 24.90 -27.73 -19.65
C GLU A 57 24.88 -27.34 -18.17
N GLU A 58 26.07 -27.34 -17.54
CA GLU A 58 26.26 -26.77 -16.22
C GLU A 58 25.79 -25.31 -16.23
N ILE A 59 24.59 -25.06 -15.70
CA ILE A 59 24.13 -23.71 -15.38
C ILE A 59 25.06 -23.19 -14.29
N ARG A 60 26.15 -22.52 -14.70
CA ARG A 60 27.04 -21.81 -13.80
C ARG A 60 26.19 -20.84 -12.98
N MET A 61 26.01 -21.16 -11.71
CA MET A 61 25.38 -20.27 -10.75
C MET A 61 26.23 -19.01 -10.61
N ILE A 62 25.89 -17.99 -11.41
CA ILE A 62 26.34 -16.63 -11.17
C ILE A 62 25.78 -16.20 -9.82
N SER A 63 26.65 -16.18 -8.81
CA SER A 63 26.39 -15.61 -7.49
C SER A 63 26.27 -14.09 -7.60
N SER A 64 25.15 -13.64 -8.17
CA SER A 64 24.77 -12.23 -8.18
C SER A 64 24.55 -11.80 -6.74
N THR A 65 25.54 -11.11 -6.18
CA THR A 65 25.38 -10.39 -4.90
C THR A 65 24.16 -9.48 -5.04
N PRO A 66 23.19 -9.52 -4.11
CA PRO A 66 22.01 -8.68 -4.21
C PRO A 66 22.46 -7.23 -4.25
N LEU A 67 22.10 -6.53 -5.34
CA LEU A 67 22.44 -5.12 -5.50
C LEU A 67 21.87 -4.36 -4.30
N LEU A 68 22.75 -3.69 -3.57
CA LEU A 68 22.43 -2.95 -2.36
C LEU A 68 21.77 -1.62 -2.76
N ILE A 69 20.55 -1.73 -3.29
CA ILE A 69 19.75 -0.62 -3.80
C ILE A 69 19.43 0.32 -2.63
N ASN A 70 20.03 1.50 -2.63
CA ASN A 70 19.67 2.55 -1.69
C ASN A 70 18.30 3.10 -2.07
N TRP A 71 17.24 2.56 -1.47
CA TRP A 71 15.85 2.98 -1.72
C TRP A 71 15.60 4.48 -1.47
N ASN A 72 16.47 5.18 -0.73
CA ASN A 72 16.39 6.63 -0.53
C ASN A 72 16.85 7.45 -1.76
N GLU A 73 17.63 6.87 -2.66
CA GLU A 73 18.08 7.50 -3.92
C GLU A 73 17.12 7.21 -5.08
N VAL A 74 16.21 6.24 -4.90
CA VAL A 74 15.21 5.88 -5.90
C VAL A 74 14.13 6.97 -5.95
N ASN A 75 14.22 7.83 -6.97
CA ASN A 75 13.15 8.76 -7.29
C ASN A 75 11.85 7.97 -7.53
N THR A 76 10.91 8.08 -6.58
CA THR A 76 9.58 7.48 -6.72
C THR A 76 8.90 8.13 -7.93
N PRO A 77 8.58 7.38 -8.99
CA PRO A 77 8.03 7.98 -10.21
C PRO A 77 6.68 8.62 -9.90
N GLU A 78 6.53 9.89 -10.28
CA GLU A 78 5.29 10.64 -10.03
C GLU A 78 4.07 9.90 -10.57
N LEU A 79 3.00 9.87 -9.76
CA LEU A 79 1.69 9.38 -10.19
C LEU A 79 1.13 10.32 -11.26
N LYS A 80 1.41 10.02 -12.54
CA LYS A 80 1.05 10.89 -13.66
C LYS A 80 -0.47 10.98 -13.78
N MET A 81 -1.06 12.10 -13.35
CA MET A 81 -2.49 12.42 -13.47
C MET A 81 -3.07 12.18 -14.88
N ARG A 82 -2.23 12.28 -15.92
CA ARG A 82 -2.57 11.95 -17.31
C ARG A 82 -3.07 10.50 -17.48
N GLN A 83 -2.55 9.55 -16.70
CA GLN A 83 -2.95 8.14 -16.73
C GLN A 83 -4.30 7.90 -16.06
N ILE A 84 -4.62 8.61 -14.97
CA ILE A 84 -5.93 8.51 -14.30
C ILE A 84 -7.05 8.90 -15.26
N ARG A 85 -6.93 10.05 -15.93
CA ARG A 85 -7.92 10.51 -16.94
C ARG A 85 -8.05 9.56 -18.13
N GLN A 86 -6.97 8.89 -18.53
CA GLN A 86 -7.01 7.88 -19.60
C GLN A 86 -7.80 6.63 -19.16
N TYR A 87 -7.64 6.17 -17.91
CA TYR A 87 -8.45 5.08 -17.38
C TYR A 87 -9.92 5.48 -17.17
N GLU A 88 -10.19 6.70 -16.72
CA GLU A 88 -11.54 7.27 -16.61
C GLU A 88 -12.27 7.28 -17.96
N GLN A 89 -11.63 7.84 -19.01
CA GLN A 89 -12.16 7.85 -20.38
C GLN A 89 -12.36 6.44 -20.94
N TYR A 90 -11.41 5.53 -20.70
CA TYR A 90 -11.53 4.14 -21.13
C TYR A 90 -12.71 3.41 -20.46
N VAL A 91 -12.85 3.54 -19.14
CA VAL A 91 -13.94 2.90 -18.39
C VAL A 91 -15.29 3.46 -18.82
N ALA A 92 -15.42 4.79 -18.96
CA ALA A 92 -16.64 5.45 -19.43
C ALA A 92 -17.05 4.93 -20.83
N LEU A 93 -16.15 4.99 -21.82
CA LEU A 93 -16.43 4.54 -23.18
C LEU A 93 -16.78 3.05 -23.24
N ARG A 94 -16.13 2.20 -22.42
CA ARG A 94 -16.45 0.76 -22.38
C ARG A 94 -17.81 0.48 -21.74
N ILE A 95 -18.24 1.26 -20.75
CA ILE A 95 -19.59 1.20 -20.16
C ILE A 95 -20.63 1.67 -21.19
N GLU A 96 -20.40 2.82 -21.83
CA GLU A 96 -21.28 3.37 -22.87
C GLU A 96 -21.48 2.39 -24.03
N CYS A 97 -20.39 1.81 -24.56
CA CYS A 97 -20.48 0.77 -25.57
C CYS A 97 -21.27 -0.45 -25.07
N SER A 98 -20.99 -0.95 -23.87
CA SER A 98 -21.68 -2.11 -23.27
C SER A 98 -23.19 -1.89 -23.11
N VAL A 99 -23.60 -0.69 -22.69
CA VAL A 99 -25.01 -0.29 -22.58
C VAL A 99 -25.66 -0.19 -23.96
N ALA A 100 -24.95 0.35 -24.96
CA ALA A 100 -25.48 0.51 -26.32
C ALA A 100 -25.57 -0.81 -27.11
N SER A 101 -24.61 -1.73 -26.95
CA SER A 101 -24.58 -3.03 -27.64
C SER A 101 -25.26 -4.17 -26.88
N GLY A 102 -25.58 -3.97 -25.60
CA GLY A 102 -26.06 -5.02 -24.70
C GLY A 102 -25.04 -6.12 -24.39
N THR A 103 -23.77 -5.97 -24.80
CA THR A 103 -22.73 -6.97 -24.55
C THR A 103 -22.11 -6.76 -23.17
N PRO A 104 -21.86 -7.82 -22.39
CA PRO A 104 -21.33 -7.69 -21.03
C PRO A 104 -19.90 -7.13 -21.02
N LEU A 105 -19.57 -6.39 -19.95
CA LEU A 105 -18.24 -5.84 -19.73
C LEU A 105 -17.20 -6.95 -19.54
N THR A 106 -16.10 -6.85 -20.29
CA THR A 106 -14.94 -7.74 -20.18
C THR A 106 -14.29 -7.59 -18.79
N PRO A 107 -13.83 -8.66 -18.11
CA PRO A 107 -13.20 -8.58 -16.78
C PRO A 107 -11.99 -7.61 -16.71
N SER A 108 -11.29 -7.39 -17.83
CA SER A 108 -10.25 -6.37 -17.95
C SER A 108 -10.73 -4.96 -17.58
N VAL A 109 -11.98 -4.58 -17.93
CA VAL A 109 -12.55 -3.27 -17.59
C VAL A 109 -12.78 -3.16 -16.08
N SER A 110 -13.19 -4.26 -15.42
CA SER A 110 -13.33 -4.31 -13.95
C SER A 110 -11.99 -4.05 -13.25
N HIS A 111 -10.91 -4.69 -13.73
CA HIS A 111 -9.56 -4.47 -13.20
C HIS A 111 -9.05 -3.04 -13.42
N VAL A 112 -9.32 -2.43 -14.57
CA VAL A 112 -8.98 -1.02 -14.84
C VAL A 112 -9.79 -0.07 -13.96
N ASN A 113 -11.08 -0.35 -13.74
CA ASN A 113 -11.92 0.43 -12.83
C ASN A 113 -11.44 0.34 -11.37
N GLU A 114 -10.98 -0.83 -10.91
CA GLU A 114 -10.41 -0.97 -9.57
C GLU A 114 -9.10 -0.19 -9.41
N LYS A 115 -8.23 -0.20 -10.44
CA LYS A 115 -7.04 0.67 -10.48
C LYS A 115 -7.40 2.16 -10.45
N LEU A 116 -8.43 2.56 -11.20
CA LEU A 116 -8.95 3.93 -11.21
C LEU A 116 -9.45 4.35 -9.81
N ARG A 117 -10.28 3.52 -9.16
CA ARG A 117 -10.76 3.75 -7.79
C ARG A 117 -9.62 3.92 -6.79
N LYS A 118 -8.64 3.00 -6.78
CA LYS A 118 -7.46 3.09 -5.91
C LYS A 118 -6.69 4.40 -6.13
N ALA A 119 -6.48 4.80 -7.39
CA ALA A 119 -5.80 6.06 -7.72
C ALA A 119 -6.57 7.29 -7.20
N HIS A 120 -7.89 7.34 -7.35
CA HIS A 120 -8.71 8.43 -6.81
C HIS A 120 -8.70 8.47 -5.27
N THR A 121 -8.82 7.32 -4.60
CA THR A 121 -8.76 7.25 -3.13
C THR A 121 -7.42 7.76 -2.61
N THR A 122 -6.30 7.31 -3.17
CA THR A 122 -4.96 7.79 -2.80
C THR A 122 -4.80 9.29 -3.06
N LEU A 123 -5.26 9.79 -4.22
CA LEU A 123 -5.20 11.22 -4.54
C LEU A 123 -6.01 12.07 -3.54
N ALA A 124 -7.21 11.63 -3.18
CA ALA A 124 -8.07 12.30 -2.21
C ALA A 124 -7.43 12.34 -0.82
N ILE A 125 -6.94 11.19 -0.31
CA ILE A 125 -6.26 11.10 0.99
C ILE A 125 -5.03 12.01 1.02
N ASN A 126 -4.19 11.98 -0.02
CA ASN A 126 -3.01 12.85 -0.12
C ASN A 126 -3.42 14.34 -0.13
N GLY A 127 -4.50 14.69 -0.82
CA GLY A 127 -5.07 16.04 -0.82
C GLY A 127 -5.55 16.50 0.57
N PHE A 128 -6.24 15.63 1.31
CA PHE A 128 -6.68 15.93 2.68
C PHE A 128 -5.49 16.11 3.63
N THR A 129 -4.51 15.20 3.61
CA THR A 129 -3.30 15.26 4.43
C THR A 129 -2.49 16.53 4.13
N ALA A 130 -2.29 16.87 2.85
CA ALA A 130 -1.60 18.10 2.45
C ALA A 130 -2.36 19.36 2.92
N ALA A 131 -3.69 19.39 2.78
CA ALA A 131 -4.50 20.52 3.26
C ALA A 131 -4.46 20.67 4.79
N GLN A 132 -4.44 19.56 5.54
CA GLN A 132 -4.32 19.55 7.00
C GLN A 132 -2.95 20.08 7.46
N GLU A 133 -1.85 19.60 6.87
CA GLU A 133 -0.51 20.10 7.22
C GLU A 133 -0.30 21.56 6.80
N MET A 134 -0.83 21.99 5.64
CA MET A 134 -0.82 23.41 5.26
C MET A 134 -1.59 24.29 6.25
N ARG A 135 -2.73 23.81 6.78
CA ARG A 135 -3.48 24.51 7.84
C ARG A 135 -2.67 24.59 9.13
N ARG A 136 -2.07 23.48 9.56
CA ARG A 136 -1.20 23.38 10.75
C ARG A 136 0.00 24.34 10.67
N LEU A 137 0.67 24.40 9.52
CA LEU A 137 1.78 25.33 9.26
C LEU A 137 1.32 26.78 9.30
N LYS A 138 0.18 27.10 8.68
CA LYS A 138 -0.42 28.46 8.72
C LYS A 138 -0.73 28.90 10.15
N GLU A 139 -1.37 28.05 10.95
CA GLU A 139 -1.65 28.32 12.36
C GLU A 139 -0.39 28.49 13.20
N LYS A 140 0.61 27.63 13.01
CA LYS A 140 1.91 27.73 13.69
C LYS A 140 2.59 29.06 13.37
N ASN A 141 2.56 29.49 12.12
CA ASN A 141 3.15 30.76 11.68
C ASN A 141 2.37 31.96 12.27
N LEU A 142 1.03 31.94 12.23
CA LEU A 142 0.21 32.98 12.84
C LEU A 142 0.47 33.12 14.36
N LYS A 143 0.55 31.99 15.07
CA LYS A 143 0.92 31.93 16.50
C LYS A 143 2.35 32.41 16.77
N ARG A 144 3.26 32.37 15.79
CA ARG A 144 4.60 32.95 15.89
C ARG A 144 4.53 34.47 15.70
N SER A 145 3.95 34.92 14.59
CA SER A 145 3.76 36.35 14.26
C SER A 145 3.08 37.14 15.39
N ALA A 146 2.04 36.58 16.02
CA ALA A 146 1.38 37.21 17.17
C ALA A 146 2.29 37.35 18.40
N ARG A 147 3.21 36.41 18.65
CA ARG A 147 4.23 36.53 19.71
C ARG A 147 5.28 37.57 19.33
N ASP A 148 5.78 37.52 18.09
CA ASP A 148 6.80 38.45 17.60
C ASP A 148 6.30 39.91 17.69
N GLN A 149 5.00 40.15 17.39
CA GLN A 149 4.34 41.46 17.58
C GLN A 149 4.13 41.84 19.05
N GLY A 150 3.82 40.88 19.92
CA GLY A 150 3.61 41.12 21.35
C GLY A 150 4.89 41.22 22.20
N THR A 151 6.05 40.88 21.64
CA THR A 151 7.33 40.81 22.37
C THR A 151 8.08 42.14 22.30
N VAL A 152 7.59 43.11 23.08
CA VAL A 152 8.31 44.34 23.39
C VAL A 152 8.93 44.18 24.77
N ILE A 153 10.27 44.18 24.84
CA ILE A 153 11.00 44.08 26.10
C ILE A 153 11.19 45.49 26.64
N LEU A 154 10.60 45.78 27.80
CA LEU A 154 10.81 47.06 28.47
C LEU A 154 12.18 47.02 29.18
N ALA A 155 13.18 47.71 28.63
CA ALA A 155 14.49 47.86 29.24
C ALA A 155 14.58 49.19 30.02
N ASN A 156 15.60 49.32 30.87
CA ASN A 156 15.88 50.54 31.66
C ASN A 156 16.07 51.82 30.80
N TYR A 157 16.22 51.68 29.48
CA TYR A 157 16.44 52.76 28.53
C TYR A 157 15.28 52.94 27.52
N GLY A 158 14.16 52.25 27.70
CA GLY A 158 12.99 52.29 26.82
C GLY A 158 12.56 50.92 26.27
N PRO A 159 11.50 50.88 25.45
CA PRO A 159 11.07 49.66 24.78
C PRO A 159 12.09 49.22 23.72
N ILE A 160 12.51 47.95 23.78
CA ILE A 160 13.41 47.32 22.82
C ILE A 160 12.66 46.17 22.14
N THR A 161 12.69 46.13 20.81
CA THR A 161 12.15 45.03 19.99
C THR A 161 13.25 44.03 19.64
N VAL A 162 12.84 42.81 19.29
CA VAL A 162 13.76 41.69 18.98
C VAL A 162 14.70 41.99 17.78
N TYR A 163 14.39 42.99 16.96
CA TYR A 163 15.19 43.39 15.79
C TYR A 163 16.08 44.62 15.99
N ASP A 164 15.97 45.34 17.12
CA ASP A 164 16.75 46.58 17.35
C ASP A 164 18.25 46.31 17.61
N ALA A 165 18.61 45.10 18.03
CA ALA A 165 19.99 44.70 18.33
C ALA A 165 20.91 44.59 17.09
N ARG A 166 20.44 44.93 15.88
CA ARG A 166 21.17 44.71 14.61
C ARG A 166 22.22 45.77 14.27
N LEU A 167 22.41 46.79 15.11
CA LEU A 167 23.33 47.90 14.84
C LEU A 167 24.19 48.23 16.07
N ARG A 168 25.38 47.60 16.17
CA ARG A 168 26.51 48.01 17.02
C ARG A 168 27.78 47.18 16.72
N VAL A 169 28.63 47.66 15.82
CA VAL A 169 30.09 47.44 15.84
C VAL A 169 30.75 48.71 15.28
N ALA A 170 31.70 49.26 16.05
CA ALA A 170 32.52 50.45 15.77
C ALA A 170 31.73 51.75 15.49
#